data_AF-A0AA95M9Q0-F1
#
_entry.id   AF-A0AA95M9Q0-F1
#
_cell.length_a   1.000
_cell.length_b   1.000
_cell.length_c   1.000
_cell.angle_alpha   90.00
_cell.angle_beta   90.00
_cell.angle_gamma   90.00
#
_symmetry.space_group_name_H-M   'P 1'
#
loop_
_entity.id
_entity.type
_entity.pdbx_description
1 polymer ?
#
loop_
_entity_poly.entity_id
_entity_poly.type
_entity_poly.pdbx_seq_one_letter_code
_entity_poly.pdbx_strand_id
1 'polypeptide(L)'
;MSIRNQRVKVYDMTCTSCEKRIERSVKKLDGVINVKANFSGQYADIKFNDEICSINQITATINRIGYSTENAKGFKFIGIIIVVAVILLLGINTGSFNMEDKFKNASYALLFFVGLITSIHCVGMCGGIMLSQTIGKESKSKFDAMKPAILYNLGRVVSYTIIGGIVGAIGSVFALSLTTKAGVQILAGVFMIVMGFNMAGFKAFRKLQLKLPTSVLKLLGKPKPKTPFFVGIFNGLMPCGPLQTMQLYALGTGSAISGALSMFMFAIGTVPLMLTFGALSSLLSKGYTKKILKFSGILIVVLGLVMSNRGFALAGMNLSPASLLANIGPFGDNPTASKNATKATLKDGVQVLNMTANVSGYTPTTLYVQKGMPVKWVVDAEQLTGCNSTIVMPDMNLEQKLQSGKNIIEFTPGNDDIHFSCWMGMKRGTIKVVDDLKTIFVSSSDATGIDSSTKSTASASNQSQTNIYGTDISKVPTNRIVKKAQLTNNEQTLAIKGIGYELEPLIMVINKGIKTKMSIDLTSFDTPDGYFLILKSNTKEIVTDFTGLNGSVNVEFNIEKAGSYGIYLNEKELIGVIDVVDDINSVNLEEIRSKYLQ
;
A
#
# COMPACT_ATOMS: atom_id res chain seq x y z
N MET A 1 -14.47 57.44 25.27
CA MET A 1 -14.11 56.41 24.26
C MET A 1 -12.62 56.12 24.32
N SER A 2 -12.23 55.30 25.29
CA SER A 2 -10.89 54.70 25.35
C SER A 2 -10.76 53.61 24.28
N ILE A 3 -10.33 54.01 23.08
CA ILE A 3 -10.03 53.06 22.00
C ILE A 3 -8.65 52.45 22.24
N ARG A 4 -8.59 51.13 22.43
CA ARG A 4 -7.35 50.37 22.60
C ARG A 4 -7.04 49.50 21.37
N ASN A 5 -5.74 49.38 21.09
CA ASN A 5 -5.20 48.40 20.15
C ASN A 5 -4.43 47.35 20.95
N GLN A 6 -4.84 46.09 20.86
CA GLN A 6 -4.19 44.99 21.56
C GLN A 6 -3.91 43.83 20.63
N ARG A 7 -2.70 43.27 20.76
CA ARG A 7 -2.31 42.03 20.10
C ARG A 7 -2.57 40.87 21.05
N VAL A 8 -3.48 39.99 20.66
CA VAL A 8 -3.80 38.77 21.41
C VAL A 8 -3.08 37.59 20.74
N LYS A 9 -2.38 36.78 21.53
CA LYS A 9 -1.84 35.51 21.02
C LYS A 9 -3.01 34.56 20.77
N VAL A 10 -3.05 33.99 19.57
CA VAL A 10 -4.07 33.03 19.17
C VAL A 10 -3.37 31.83 18.57
N TYR A 11 -3.29 30.79 19.37
CA TYR A 11 -2.69 29.52 19.01
C TYR A 11 -3.67 28.66 18.21
N ASP A 12 -3.11 27.70 17.47
CA ASP A 12 -3.81 26.67 16.72
C ASP A 12 -4.52 27.12 15.44
N MET A 13 -4.22 28.32 14.95
CA MET A 13 -4.59 28.67 13.59
C MET A 13 -3.73 27.89 12.59
N THR A 14 -4.36 27.22 11.62
CA THR A 14 -3.67 26.38 10.63
C THR A 14 -3.85 26.87 9.19
N CYS A 15 -4.76 27.82 8.94
CA CYS A 15 -5.04 28.32 7.58
C CYS A 15 -5.66 29.72 7.58
N THR A 16 -5.75 30.33 6.40
CA THR A 16 -6.38 31.64 6.17
C THR A 16 -7.89 31.64 6.44
N SER A 17 -8.57 30.49 6.33
CA SER A 17 -9.96 30.35 6.77
C SER A 17 -10.09 30.46 8.29
N CYS A 18 -9.08 30.04 9.06
CA CYS A 18 -9.06 30.24 10.51
C CYS A 18 -8.95 31.73 10.87
N GLU A 19 -8.13 32.49 10.14
CA GLU A 19 -8.03 33.95 10.31
C GLU A 19 -9.40 34.61 10.13
N LYS A 20 -10.05 34.33 9.00
CA LYS A 20 -11.38 34.89 8.68
C LYS A 20 -12.45 34.51 9.69
N ARG A 21 -12.35 33.31 10.30
CA ARG A 21 -13.28 32.86 11.35
C ARG A 21 -13.13 33.71 12.60
N ILE A 22 -11.89 33.90 13.07
CA ILE A 22 -11.59 34.76 14.23
C ILE A 22 -12.03 36.19 13.93
N GLU A 23 -11.67 36.74 12.77
CA GLU A 23 -12.05 38.09 12.35
C GLU A 23 -13.58 38.30 12.38
N ARG A 24 -14.35 37.37 11.80
CA ARG A 24 -15.82 37.47 11.79
C ARG A 24 -16.42 37.33 13.19
N SER A 25 -15.95 36.38 13.98
CA SER A 25 -16.53 36.10 15.30
C SER A 25 -16.22 37.20 16.31
N VAL A 26 -15.00 37.74 16.30
CA VAL A 26 -14.61 38.83 17.21
C VAL A 26 -15.21 40.16 16.75
N LYS A 27 -15.35 40.40 15.44
CA LYS A 27 -16.02 41.61 14.91
C LYS A 27 -17.52 41.69 15.21
N LYS A 28 -18.16 40.57 15.60
CA LYS A 28 -19.57 40.55 16.06
C LYS A 28 -19.72 41.04 17.51
N LEU A 29 -18.64 41.20 18.27
CA LEU A 29 -18.71 41.72 19.63
C LEU A 29 -18.95 43.23 19.61
N ASP A 30 -19.91 43.69 20.41
CA ASP A 30 -20.16 45.11 20.60
C ASP A 30 -18.90 45.78 21.16
N GLY A 31 -18.53 46.94 20.61
CA GLY A 31 -17.31 47.65 20.97
C GLY A 31 -16.05 47.26 20.17
N VAL A 32 -16.08 46.22 19.33
CA VAL A 32 -14.94 45.88 18.44
C VAL A 32 -15.01 46.69 17.14
N ILE A 33 -13.97 47.49 16.89
CA ILE A 33 -13.88 48.39 15.73
C ILE A 33 -13.20 47.66 14.54
N ASN A 34 -12.10 46.96 14.80
CA ASN A 34 -11.37 46.23 13.76
C ASN A 34 -10.64 45.01 14.33
N VAL A 35 -10.52 43.95 13.54
CA VAL A 35 -9.79 42.72 13.87
C VAL A 35 -9.02 42.27 12.63
N LYS A 36 -7.75 41.93 12.83
CA LYS A 36 -6.92 41.30 11.80
C LYS A 36 -6.16 40.13 12.40
N ALA A 37 -6.47 38.92 11.94
CA ALA A 37 -5.82 37.71 12.42
C ALA A 37 -4.64 37.31 11.51
N ASN A 38 -3.62 36.68 12.11
CA ASN A 38 -2.45 36.19 11.40
C ASN A 38 -2.11 34.76 11.84
N PHE A 39 -2.43 33.76 11.01
CA PHE A 39 -2.15 32.36 11.30
C PHE A 39 -0.65 32.06 11.31
N SER A 40 0.14 32.72 10.45
CA SER A 40 1.58 32.49 10.39
C SER A 40 2.25 32.88 11.71
N GLY A 41 1.86 34.05 12.24
CA GLY A 41 2.34 34.63 13.49
C GLY A 41 1.63 34.16 14.77
N GLN A 42 0.50 33.44 14.65
CA GLN A 42 -0.32 32.99 15.79
C GLN A 42 -0.79 34.15 16.69
N TYR A 43 -1.32 35.21 16.08
CA TYR A 43 -1.86 36.36 16.82
C TYR A 43 -3.04 37.01 16.09
N ALA A 44 -3.83 37.80 16.80
CA ALA A 44 -4.83 38.70 16.24
C ALA A 44 -4.60 40.12 16.78
N ASP A 45 -4.54 41.09 15.88
CA ASP A 45 -4.48 42.52 16.20
C ASP A 45 -5.91 43.06 16.25
N ILE A 46 -6.32 43.58 17.40
CA ILE A 46 -7.71 43.93 17.70
C ILE A 46 -7.78 45.37 18.18
N LYS A 47 -8.62 46.18 17.52
CA LYS A 47 -8.96 47.55 17.88
C LYS A 47 -10.37 47.57 18.46
N PHE A 48 -10.52 47.95 19.72
CA PHE A 48 -11.80 47.91 20.43
C PHE A 48 -11.95 49.06 21.43
N ASN A 49 -13.19 49.36 21.83
CA ASN A 49 -13.50 50.30 22.89
C ASN A 49 -13.56 49.55 24.23
N ASP A 50 -12.62 49.87 25.13
CA ASP A 50 -12.42 49.18 26.42
C ASP A 50 -13.54 49.49 27.44
N GLU A 51 -14.38 50.50 27.17
CA GLU A 51 -15.59 50.80 27.96
C GLU A 51 -16.75 49.85 27.63
N ILE A 52 -16.75 49.23 26.43
CA ILE A 52 -17.86 48.42 25.91
C ILE A 52 -17.47 46.94 25.80
N CYS A 53 -16.22 46.65 25.44
CA CYS A 53 -15.71 45.29 25.25
C CYS A 53 -14.42 45.10 26.04
N SER A 54 -14.34 44.04 26.83
CA SER A 54 -13.13 43.69 27.57
C SER A 54 -12.27 42.66 26.83
N ILE A 55 -10.97 42.66 27.11
CA ILE A 55 -10.03 41.66 26.58
C ILE A 55 -10.44 40.22 26.97
N ASN A 56 -11.08 40.04 28.12
CA ASN A 56 -11.57 38.74 28.58
C ASN A 56 -12.75 38.26 27.72
N GLN A 57 -13.66 39.13 27.30
CA GLN A 57 -14.76 38.77 26.39
C GLN A 57 -14.24 38.39 24.99
N ILE A 58 -13.23 39.11 24.51
CA ILE A 58 -12.54 38.79 23.25
C ILE A 58 -11.87 37.41 23.36
N THR A 59 -11.12 37.18 24.42
CA THR A 59 -10.38 35.94 24.68
C THR A 59 -11.34 34.76 24.87
N ALA A 60 -12.42 34.93 25.64
CA ALA A 60 -13.48 33.93 25.81
C ALA A 60 -14.17 33.62 24.48
N THR A 61 -14.37 34.61 23.62
CA THR A 61 -14.94 34.38 22.28
C THR A 61 -14.01 33.55 21.41
N ILE A 62 -12.71 33.86 21.41
CA ILE A 62 -11.67 33.10 20.69
C ILE A 62 -11.61 31.64 21.20
N ASN A 63 -11.64 31.44 22.51
CA ASN A 63 -11.68 30.12 23.15
C ASN A 63 -12.98 29.36 22.78
N ARG A 64 -14.13 30.03 22.81
CA ARG A 64 -15.46 29.46 22.46
C ARG A 64 -15.56 29.02 20.99
N ILE A 65 -14.84 29.67 20.07
CA ILE A 65 -14.78 29.26 18.67
C ILE A 65 -13.71 28.19 18.39
N GLY A 66 -12.97 27.75 19.40
CA GLY A 66 -12.09 26.59 19.37
C GLY A 66 -10.60 26.89 19.14
N TYR A 67 -10.15 28.12 19.34
CA TYR A 67 -8.73 28.49 19.32
C TYR A 67 -8.23 28.76 20.73
N SER A 68 -6.96 28.47 21.03
CA SER A 68 -6.40 28.75 22.35
C SER A 68 -5.74 30.12 22.37
N THR A 69 -5.95 30.88 23.43
CA THR A 69 -5.19 32.12 23.71
C THR A 69 -4.02 31.88 24.66
N GLU A 70 -3.98 30.70 25.27
CA GLU A 70 -2.93 30.24 26.15
C GLU A 70 -2.04 29.21 25.45
N ASN A 71 -0.76 29.19 25.83
CA ASN A 71 0.22 28.28 25.25
C ASN A 71 -0.01 26.86 25.80
N ALA A 72 -0.76 26.05 25.05
CA ALA A 72 -0.96 24.65 25.42
C ALA A 72 0.38 23.90 25.38
N LYS A 73 0.73 23.19 26.46
CA LYS A 73 1.88 22.29 26.51
C LYS A 73 1.84 21.36 25.29
N GLY A 74 2.94 21.38 24.54
CA GLY A 74 3.04 20.81 23.20
C GLY A 74 2.55 19.38 23.13
N PHE A 75 1.87 19.06 22.02
CA PHE A 75 1.56 17.70 21.62
C PHE A 75 2.89 16.91 21.60
N LYS A 76 3.00 15.85 22.41
CA LYS A 76 4.25 15.08 22.55
C LYS A 76 4.64 14.53 21.17
N PHE A 77 5.78 15.00 20.65
CA PHE A 77 6.38 14.59 19.38
C PHE A 77 6.46 13.06 19.24
N ILE A 78 6.67 12.36 20.36
CA ILE A 78 6.61 10.90 20.50
C ILE A 78 5.32 10.28 19.95
N GLY A 79 4.15 10.85 20.21
CA GLY A 79 2.87 10.28 19.77
C GLY A 79 2.70 10.33 18.25
N ILE A 80 3.31 11.32 17.61
CA ILE A 80 3.32 11.44 16.14
C ILE A 80 4.26 10.39 15.54
N ILE A 81 5.43 10.20 16.13
CA ILE A 81 6.40 9.19 15.68
C ILE A 81 5.79 7.78 15.78
N ILE A 82 5.10 7.47 16.88
CA ILE A 82 4.44 6.17 17.05
C ILE A 82 3.36 5.96 15.99
N VAL A 83 2.51 6.96 15.72
CA VAL A 83 1.48 6.85 14.68
C VAL A 83 2.08 6.71 13.29
N VAL A 84 3.15 7.46 12.98
CA VAL A 84 3.89 7.33 11.71
C VAL A 84 4.52 5.95 11.57
N ALA A 85 5.16 5.45 12.62
CA ALA A 85 5.77 4.13 12.64
C ALA A 85 4.70 3.05 12.44
N VAL A 86 3.56 3.13 13.14
CA VAL A 86 2.44 2.18 12.97
C VAL A 86 1.87 2.25 11.56
N ILE A 87 1.66 3.43 10.97
CA ILE A 87 1.15 3.56 9.60
C ILE A 87 2.17 3.05 8.57
N LEU A 88 3.47 3.29 8.77
CA LEU A 88 4.53 2.76 7.90
C LEU A 88 4.63 1.25 8.01
N LEU A 89 4.55 0.69 9.22
CA LEU A 89 4.61 -0.74 9.49
C LEU A 89 3.38 -1.44 8.93
N LEU A 90 2.19 -0.87 9.11
CA LEU A 90 0.97 -1.30 8.42
C LEU A 90 1.12 -1.16 6.90
N GLY A 91 1.68 -0.08 6.39
CA GLY A 91 1.94 0.11 4.96
C GLY A 91 2.83 -0.99 4.36
N ILE A 92 3.87 -1.39 5.07
CA ILE A 92 4.78 -2.48 4.69
C ILE A 92 4.06 -3.84 4.75
N ASN A 93 3.21 -4.09 5.76
CA ASN A 93 2.43 -5.33 5.87
C ASN A 93 1.17 -5.39 4.99
N THR A 94 0.62 -4.24 4.57
CA THR A 94 -0.55 -4.15 3.68
C THR A 94 -0.19 -4.26 2.20
N GLY A 95 1.05 -4.65 1.86
CA GLY A 95 1.43 -5.06 0.51
C GLY A 95 0.58 -6.20 -0.09
N SER A 96 -0.38 -6.73 0.68
CA SER A 96 -1.36 -7.74 0.29
C SER A 96 -2.79 -7.20 0.01
N PHE A 97 -3.09 -5.90 0.21
CA PHE A 97 -4.33 -5.30 -0.32
C PHE A 97 -4.14 -4.95 -1.79
N ASN A 98 -4.02 -5.98 -2.63
CA ASN A 98 -3.94 -5.84 -4.07
C ASN A 98 -5.31 -5.47 -4.64
N MET A 99 -5.67 -4.19 -4.57
CA MET A 99 -6.76 -3.68 -5.41
C MET A 99 -6.43 -3.84 -6.89
N GLU A 100 -5.14 -3.85 -7.25
CA GLU A 100 -4.65 -3.99 -8.62
C GLU A 100 -5.08 -5.29 -9.33
N ASP A 101 -5.38 -6.37 -8.60
CA ASP A 101 -5.72 -7.68 -9.18
C ASP A 101 -7.08 -7.71 -9.86
N LYS A 102 -7.97 -6.82 -9.42
CA LYS A 102 -9.30 -6.71 -10.03
C LYS A 102 -9.28 -5.99 -11.38
N PHE A 103 -8.16 -5.37 -11.77
CA PHE A 103 -8.10 -4.47 -12.93
C PHE A 103 -7.86 -5.14 -14.30
N LYS A 104 -7.83 -6.47 -14.41
CA LYS A 104 -7.96 -7.10 -15.74
C LYS A 104 -9.39 -6.88 -16.25
N ASN A 105 -9.53 -6.07 -17.31
CA ASN A 105 -10.82 -5.57 -17.80
C ASN A 105 -11.63 -4.86 -16.70
N ALA A 106 -11.00 -3.91 -16.00
CA ALA A 106 -11.68 -3.08 -15.00
C ALA A 106 -12.94 -2.46 -15.59
N SER A 107 -14.10 -3.07 -15.32
CA SER A 107 -15.38 -2.45 -15.59
C SER A 107 -15.38 -1.08 -14.91
N TYR A 108 -16.03 -0.09 -15.52
CA TYR A 108 -16.25 1.22 -14.89
C TYR A 108 -16.83 1.12 -13.47
N ALA A 109 -17.55 0.03 -13.18
CA ALA A 109 -18.00 -0.33 -11.83
C ALA A 109 -16.84 -0.57 -10.85
N LEU A 110 -15.77 -1.27 -11.26
CA LEU A 110 -14.60 -1.47 -10.42
C LEU A 110 -13.91 -0.14 -10.11
N LEU A 111 -13.76 0.75 -11.09
CA LEU A 111 -13.16 2.07 -10.90
C LEU A 111 -13.96 2.90 -9.88
N PHE A 112 -15.28 2.79 -9.90
CA PHE A 112 -16.15 3.36 -8.87
C PHE A 112 -15.87 2.76 -7.48
N PHE A 113 -15.77 1.43 -7.35
CA PHE A 113 -15.47 0.80 -6.06
C PHE A 113 -14.06 1.13 -5.55
N VAL A 114 -13.08 1.23 -6.44
CA VAL A 114 -11.72 1.69 -6.11
C VAL A 114 -11.80 3.12 -5.59
N GLY A 115 -12.57 4.00 -6.24
CA GLY A 115 -12.86 5.34 -5.75
C GLY A 115 -13.51 5.32 -4.36
N LEU A 116 -14.47 4.44 -4.13
CA LEU A 116 -15.16 4.29 -2.84
C LEU A 116 -14.21 3.86 -1.72
N ILE A 117 -13.35 2.86 -1.94
CA ILE A 117 -12.42 2.43 -0.89
C ILE A 117 -11.30 3.45 -0.69
N THR A 118 -10.79 4.03 -1.78
CA THR A 118 -9.79 5.12 -1.77
C THR A 118 -10.30 6.36 -1.03
N SER A 119 -11.62 6.56 -0.96
CA SER A 119 -12.20 7.73 -0.31
C SER A 119 -11.88 7.84 1.18
N ILE A 120 -11.52 6.73 1.86
CA ILE A 120 -11.00 6.73 3.24
C ILE A 120 -9.73 7.59 3.32
N HIS A 121 -8.83 7.42 2.36
CA HIS A 121 -7.65 8.27 2.21
C HIS A 121 -8.03 9.71 1.84
N CYS A 122 -9.02 9.92 0.98
CA CYS A 122 -9.52 11.26 0.65
C CYS A 122 -10.07 11.98 1.91
N VAL A 123 -10.75 11.30 2.82
CA VAL A 123 -11.17 11.85 4.12
C VAL A 123 -9.96 12.25 4.94
N GLY A 124 -8.95 11.38 5.00
CA GLY A 124 -7.69 11.66 5.68
C GLY A 124 -7.00 12.92 5.16
N MET A 125 -6.91 13.12 3.85
CA MET A 125 -6.15 14.23 3.23
C MET A 125 -7.02 15.42 2.83
N CYS A 126 -7.93 15.20 1.88
CA CYS A 126 -8.80 16.23 1.30
C CYS A 126 -9.93 16.64 2.26
N GLY A 127 -10.29 15.79 3.22
CA GLY A 127 -11.33 16.06 4.21
C GLY A 127 -11.04 17.30 5.05
N GLY A 128 -9.78 17.55 5.40
CA GLY A 128 -9.36 18.77 6.10
C GLY A 128 -9.57 20.04 5.28
N ILE A 129 -9.31 19.98 3.98
CA ILE A 129 -9.53 21.10 3.04
C ILE A 129 -11.03 21.35 2.90
N MET A 130 -11.83 20.31 2.65
CA MET A 130 -13.28 20.41 2.57
C MET A 130 -13.89 20.99 3.86
N LEU A 131 -13.41 20.54 5.03
CA LEU A 131 -13.82 21.06 6.32
C LEU A 131 -13.46 22.54 6.49
N SER A 132 -12.27 22.97 6.05
CA SER A 132 -11.90 24.39 6.07
C SER A 132 -12.84 25.29 5.26
N GLN A 133 -13.53 24.73 4.25
CA GLN A 133 -14.53 25.44 3.44
C GLN A 133 -15.92 25.45 4.09
N THR A 134 -16.24 24.52 4.99
CA THR A 134 -17.53 24.44 5.70
C THR A 134 -17.54 25.20 7.03
N ILE A 135 -16.39 25.31 7.72
CA ILE A 135 -16.24 25.97 9.04
C ILE A 135 -16.70 27.44 9.09
N GLY A 136 -16.73 28.14 7.94
CA GLY A 136 -16.92 29.59 7.87
C GLY A 136 -18.36 30.11 7.72
N LYS A 137 -19.38 29.24 7.64
CA LYS A 137 -20.79 29.62 7.47
C LYS A 137 -21.64 29.09 8.63
N GLU A 138 -22.21 29.99 9.42
CA GLU A 138 -23.37 29.68 10.27
C GLU A 138 -24.57 29.45 9.33
N SER A 139 -25.01 28.19 9.18
CA SER A 139 -26.19 27.89 8.36
C SER A 139 -27.44 27.82 9.24
N LYS A 140 -28.56 28.34 8.73
CA LYS A 140 -29.87 28.24 9.36
C LYS A 140 -30.57 26.90 9.06
N SER A 141 -30.07 26.12 8.09
CA SER A 141 -30.65 24.83 7.63
C SER A 141 -29.55 23.79 7.37
N LYS A 142 -29.89 22.50 7.56
CA LYS A 142 -29.00 21.34 7.29
C LYS A 142 -28.54 21.30 5.83
N PHE A 143 -29.39 21.70 4.88
CA PHE A 143 -29.04 21.75 3.45
C PHE A 143 -28.00 22.83 3.14
N ASP A 144 -28.12 24.00 3.77
CA ASP A 144 -27.15 25.09 3.61
C ASP A 144 -25.78 24.76 4.23
N ALA A 145 -25.75 23.87 5.23
CA ALA A 145 -24.51 23.33 5.80
C ALA A 145 -23.78 22.38 4.83
N MET A 146 -24.52 21.62 4.01
CA MET A 146 -23.96 20.66 3.06
C MET A 146 -23.57 21.26 1.71
N LYS A 147 -24.15 22.41 1.34
CA LYS A 147 -23.87 23.12 0.07
C LYS A 147 -22.38 23.31 -0.24
N PRO A 148 -21.49 23.69 0.70
CA PRO A 148 -20.07 23.81 0.41
C PRO A 148 -19.39 22.46 0.11
N ALA A 149 -19.80 21.39 0.78
CA ALA A 149 -19.27 20.04 0.54
C ALA A 149 -19.72 19.50 -0.83
N ILE A 150 -20.97 19.76 -1.23
CA ILE A 150 -21.49 19.43 -2.56
C ILE A 150 -20.72 20.18 -3.64
N LEU A 151 -20.58 21.51 -3.51
CA LEU A 151 -19.84 22.34 -4.46
C LEU A 151 -18.38 21.89 -4.59
N TYR A 152 -17.73 21.57 -3.47
CA TYR A 152 -16.36 21.06 -3.45
C TYR A 152 -16.22 19.74 -4.21
N ASN A 153 -17.06 18.75 -3.92
CA ASN A 153 -16.99 17.45 -4.59
C ASN A 153 -17.39 17.54 -6.06
N LEU A 154 -18.33 18.41 -6.43
CA LEU A 154 -18.65 18.69 -7.83
C LEU A 154 -17.44 19.24 -8.58
N GLY A 155 -16.71 20.19 -7.99
CA GLY A 155 -15.46 20.70 -8.54
C GLY A 155 -14.41 19.60 -8.73
N ARG A 156 -14.31 18.67 -7.77
CA ARG A 156 -13.39 17.51 -7.85
C ARG A 156 -13.75 16.58 -9.01
N VAL A 157 -15.02 16.20 -9.12
CA VAL A 157 -15.49 15.31 -10.20
C VAL A 157 -15.21 15.94 -11.56
N VAL A 158 -15.55 17.22 -11.74
CA VAL A 158 -15.28 17.95 -12.98
C VAL A 158 -13.78 17.98 -13.28
N SER A 159 -12.94 18.35 -12.31
CA SER A 159 -11.50 18.44 -12.52
C SER A 159 -10.86 17.09 -12.84
N TYR A 160 -11.20 16.02 -12.11
CA TYR A 160 -10.62 14.70 -12.32
C TYR A 160 -11.01 14.18 -13.71
N THR A 161 -12.26 14.40 -14.13
CA THR A 161 -12.74 14.02 -15.46
C THR A 161 -11.98 14.74 -16.57
N ILE A 162 -11.83 16.07 -16.46
CA ILE A 162 -11.10 16.89 -17.45
C ILE A 162 -9.62 16.46 -17.52
N ILE A 163 -8.96 16.35 -16.37
CA ILE A 163 -7.55 15.95 -16.30
C ILE A 163 -7.38 14.53 -16.84
N GLY A 164 -8.30 13.60 -16.51
CA GLY A 164 -8.32 12.25 -17.07
C GLY A 164 -8.42 12.24 -18.57
N GLY A 165 -9.26 13.09 -19.16
CA GLY A 165 -9.37 13.22 -20.60
C GLY A 165 -8.12 13.79 -21.26
N ILE A 166 -7.52 14.83 -20.66
CA ILE A 166 -6.26 15.39 -21.14
C ILE A 166 -5.14 14.36 -21.07
N VAL A 167 -4.98 13.69 -19.93
CA VAL A 167 -3.93 12.69 -19.73
C VAL A 167 -4.17 11.47 -20.62
N GLY A 168 -5.41 11.00 -20.77
CA GLY A 168 -5.74 9.92 -21.70
C GLY A 168 -5.48 10.27 -23.17
N ALA A 169 -5.74 11.52 -23.56
CA ALA A 169 -5.38 12.03 -24.89
C ALA A 169 -3.86 12.08 -25.09
N ILE A 170 -3.11 12.56 -24.10
CA ILE A 170 -1.64 12.58 -24.16
C ILE A 170 -1.09 11.15 -24.31
N GLY A 171 -1.74 10.16 -23.70
CA GLY A 171 -1.35 8.76 -23.78
C GLY A 171 -1.37 8.15 -25.18
N SER A 172 -2.08 8.76 -26.14
CA SER A 172 -2.05 8.31 -27.54
C SER A 172 -0.83 8.79 -28.32
N VAL A 173 -0.11 9.80 -27.82
CA VAL A 173 1.00 10.47 -28.54
C VAL A 173 2.31 10.44 -27.76
N PHE A 174 2.25 10.36 -26.43
CA PHE A 174 3.41 10.50 -25.54
C PHE A 174 3.58 9.29 -24.61
N ALA A 175 4.66 8.55 -24.82
CA ALA A 175 5.28 7.76 -23.76
C ALA A 175 6.23 8.68 -22.99
N LEU A 176 5.85 9.10 -21.77
CA LEU A 176 6.74 9.90 -20.92
C LEU A 176 8.03 9.11 -20.64
N SER A 177 9.19 9.77 -20.80
CA SER A 177 10.47 9.17 -20.41
C SER A 177 10.47 8.82 -18.93
N LEU A 178 11.22 7.78 -18.58
CA LEU A 178 11.30 7.32 -17.20
C LEU A 178 11.84 8.38 -16.23
N THR A 179 12.83 9.15 -16.70
CA THR A 179 13.41 10.28 -15.98
C THR A 179 12.38 11.39 -15.70
N THR A 180 11.49 11.66 -16.65
CA THR A 180 10.42 12.66 -16.46
C THR A 180 9.38 12.16 -15.46
N LYS A 181 8.96 10.88 -15.56
CA LYS A 181 8.05 10.26 -14.59
C LYS A 181 8.63 10.31 -13.17
N ALA A 182 9.89 9.95 -13.02
CA ALA A 182 10.63 10.00 -11.75
C ALA A 182 10.69 11.42 -11.18
N GLY A 183 11.11 12.40 -12.00
CA GLY A 183 11.23 13.80 -11.58
C GLY A 183 9.90 14.41 -11.12
N VAL A 184 8.80 14.15 -11.83
CA VAL A 184 7.46 14.60 -11.44
C VAL A 184 7.03 13.99 -10.11
N GLN A 185 7.26 12.68 -9.89
CA GLN A 185 6.91 12.02 -8.63
C GLN A 185 7.74 12.53 -7.45
N ILE A 186 9.05 12.75 -7.63
CA ILE A 186 9.92 13.30 -6.58
C ILE A 186 9.48 14.72 -6.21
N LEU A 187 9.30 15.59 -7.21
CA LEU A 187 8.88 16.99 -6.99
C LEU A 187 7.53 17.06 -6.28
N ALA A 188 6.57 16.24 -6.72
CA ALA A 188 5.28 16.10 -6.08
C ALA A 188 5.39 15.58 -4.63
N GLY A 189 6.29 14.62 -4.38
CA GLY A 189 6.51 14.02 -3.07
C GLY A 189 7.07 15.01 -2.06
N VAL A 190 8.08 15.78 -2.48
CA VAL A 190 8.66 16.88 -1.70
C VAL A 190 7.61 17.95 -1.40
N PHE A 191 6.80 18.33 -2.40
CA PHE A 191 5.71 19.29 -2.19
C PHE A 191 4.68 18.81 -1.15
N MET A 192 4.29 17.53 -1.19
CA MET A 192 3.41 16.93 -0.19
C MET A 192 4.02 16.95 1.21
N ILE A 193 5.30 16.59 1.35
CA ILE A 193 6.00 16.60 2.64
C ILE A 193 5.95 18.01 3.26
N VAL A 194 6.28 19.03 2.47
CA VAL A 194 6.24 20.44 2.89
C VAL A 194 4.82 20.86 3.32
N MET A 195 3.81 20.50 2.54
CA MET A 195 2.41 20.80 2.86
C MET A 195 1.93 20.07 4.11
N GLY A 196 2.32 18.81 4.29
CA GLY A 196 1.99 17.99 5.46
C GLY A 196 2.58 18.57 6.75
N PHE A 197 3.85 18.98 6.73
CA PHE A 197 4.47 19.67 7.88
C PHE A 197 3.82 21.03 8.19
N ASN A 198 3.39 21.76 7.15
CA ASN A 198 2.63 23.00 7.34
C ASN A 198 1.30 22.74 8.07
N MET A 199 0.52 21.74 7.63
CA MET A 199 -0.75 21.36 8.24
C MET A 199 -0.60 20.77 9.65
N ALA A 200 0.48 20.02 9.92
CA ALA A 200 0.80 19.51 11.25
C ALA A 200 1.18 20.63 12.25
N GLY A 201 1.45 21.86 11.76
CA GLY A 201 1.64 23.06 12.57
C GLY A 201 3.09 23.43 12.84
N PHE A 202 4.05 22.86 12.11
CA PHE A 202 5.47 23.19 12.26
C PHE A 202 5.76 24.65 11.89
N LYS A 203 6.53 25.35 12.73
CA LYS A 203 6.80 26.79 12.58
C LYS A 203 7.62 27.11 11.31
N ALA A 204 8.60 26.27 10.97
CA ALA A 204 9.50 26.48 9.83
C ALA A 204 8.74 26.50 8.48
N PHE A 205 7.79 25.59 8.30
CA PHE A 205 7.05 25.43 7.05
C PHE A 205 5.85 26.38 6.91
N ARG A 206 5.57 27.19 7.94
CA ARG A 206 4.42 28.11 7.98
C ARG A 206 4.57 29.35 7.09
N LYS A 207 5.80 29.69 6.71
CA LYS A 207 6.12 30.81 5.80
C LYS A 207 6.08 30.43 4.32
N LEU A 208 6.14 29.14 3.99
CA LEU A 208 6.30 28.64 2.62
C LEU A 208 4.98 28.57 1.82
N GLN A 209 3.93 29.24 2.27
CA GLN A 209 2.70 29.27 1.48
C GLN A 209 2.86 30.22 0.30
N LEU A 210 2.74 29.68 -0.91
CA LEU A 210 2.46 30.44 -2.13
C LEU A 210 1.14 31.19 -1.93
N LYS A 211 1.23 32.41 -1.40
CA LYS A 211 0.10 33.33 -1.38
C LYS A 211 -0.25 33.61 -2.83
N LEU A 212 -1.49 33.34 -3.22
CA LEU A 212 -2.01 33.76 -4.51
C LEU A 212 -1.67 35.24 -4.70
N PRO A 213 -0.97 35.63 -5.79
CA PRO A 213 -0.58 37.01 -5.98
C PRO A 213 -1.82 37.90 -5.96
N THR A 214 -1.68 39.09 -5.40
CA THR A 214 -2.78 40.05 -5.20
C THR A 214 -3.53 40.37 -6.49
N SER A 215 -2.90 40.22 -7.66
CA SER A 215 -3.51 40.35 -8.98
C SER A 215 -4.51 39.22 -9.28
N VAL A 216 -4.18 37.98 -8.94
CA VAL A 216 -5.09 36.82 -9.05
C VAL A 216 -6.22 36.92 -8.04
N LEU A 217 -5.94 37.46 -6.84
CA LEU A 217 -6.95 37.72 -5.82
C LEU A 217 -7.90 38.87 -6.19
N LYS A 218 -7.42 39.89 -6.91
CA LYS A 218 -8.25 40.96 -7.51
C LYS A 218 -9.12 40.42 -8.64
N LEU A 219 -8.57 39.52 -9.49
CA LEU A 219 -9.32 38.86 -10.56
C LEU A 219 -10.39 37.89 -10.01
N LEU A 220 -10.11 37.20 -8.90
CA LEU A 220 -11.04 36.29 -8.21
C LEU A 220 -12.10 37.02 -7.37
N GLY A 221 -11.90 38.30 -7.07
CA GLY A 221 -12.83 39.14 -6.31
C GLY A 221 -13.04 38.72 -4.84
N LYS A 222 -13.94 39.41 -4.12
CA LYS A 222 -14.38 39.02 -2.76
C LYS A 222 -14.81 37.54 -2.74
N PRO A 223 -14.59 36.76 -1.67
CA PRO A 223 -14.94 35.34 -1.62
C PRO A 223 -16.43 35.14 -1.90
N LYS A 224 -16.75 34.75 -3.14
CA LYS A 224 -18.10 34.52 -3.65
C LYS A 224 -18.63 33.16 -3.13
N PRO A 225 -19.96 32.94 -3.12
CA PRO A 225 -20.56 31.65 -2.71
C PRO A 225 -20.06 30.40 -3.49
N LYS A 226 -19.31 30.58 -4.60
CA LYS A 226 -18.71 29.52 -5.42
C LYS A 226 -17.27 29.13 -5.03
N THR A 227 -16.67 29.72 -3.98
CA THR A 227 -15.28 29.39 -3.56
C THR A 227 -15.04 27.88 -3.36
N PRO A 228 -15.93 27.10 -2.72
CA PRO A 228 -15.70 25.66 -2.52
C PRO A 228 -15.56 24.88 -3.85
N PHE A 229 -16.31 25.29 -4.88
CA PHE A 229 -16.25 24.66 -6.21
C PHE A 229 -14.87 24.85 -6.87
N PHE A 230 -14.34 26.07 -6.87
CA PHE A 230 -13.01 26.32 -7.42
C PHE A 230 -11.91 25.62 -6.62
N VAL A 231 -12.02 25.56 -5.29
CA VAL A 231 -11.09 24.77 -4.47
C VAL A 231 -11.16 23.28 -4.87
N GLY A 232 -12.36 22.77 -5.14
CA GLY A 232 -12.55 21.42 -5.69
C GLY A 232 -11.90 21.23 -7.06
N ILE A 233 -11.98 22.22 -7.95
CA ILE A 233 -11.30 22.18 -9.25
C ILE A 233 -9.78 22.08 -9.09
N PHE A 234 -9.20 22.90 -8.22
CA PHE A 234 -7.75 22.84 -7.98
C PHE A 234 -7.30 21.54 -7.31
N ASN A 235 -8.21 20.83 -6.63
CA ASN A 235 -7.89 19.57 -5.98
C ASN A 235 -7.53 18.45 -6.98
N GLY A 236 -7.99 18.50 -8.23
CA GLY A 236 -7.56 17.51 -9.24
C GLY A 236 -6.12 17.69 -9.71
N LEU A 237 -5.51 18.83 -9.40
CA LEU A 237 -4.09 19.08 -9.63
C LEU A 237 -3.22 18.66 -8.44
N MET A 238 -3.82 18.19 -7.33
CA MET A 238 -3.03 17.72 -6.20
C MET A 238 -2.41 16.37 -6.52
N PRO A 239 -1.08 16.21 -6.37
CA PRO A 239 -0.47 14.92 -6.54
C PRO A 239 -0.78 14.07 -5.30
N CYS A 240 -1.67 13.09 -5.41
CA CYS A 240 -1.81 12.06 -4.38
C CYS A 240 -1.71 10.67 -5.02
N GLY A 241 -1.12 9.71 -4.30
CA GLY A 241 -0.81 8.38 -4.83
C GLY A 241 -1.97 7.72 -5.59
N PRO A 242 -3.19 7.62 -5.01
CA PRO A 242 -4.31 7.01 -5.72
C PRO A 242 -4.75 7.78 -6.97
N LEU A 243 -4.73 9.11 -6.93
CA LEU A 243 -5.05 9.93 -8.11
C LEU A 243 -3.97 9.78 -9.20
N GLN A 244 -2.69 9.69 -8.82
CA GLN A 244 -1.61 9.42 -9.76
C GLN A 244 -1.75 8.05 -10.41
N THR A 245 -2.05 7.00 -9.64
CA THR A 245 -2.33 5.66 -10.19
C THR A 245 -3.45 5.73 -11.22
N MET A 246 -4.53 6.45 -10.90
CA MET A 246 -5.66 6.60 -11.81
C MET A 246 -5.34 7.47 -13.02
N GLN A 247 -4.48 8.49 -12.88
CA GLN A 247 -4.01 9.34 -13.99
C GLN A 247 -3.16 8.54 -14.95
N LEU A 248 -2.32 7.65 -14.41
CA LEU A 248 -1.49 6.77 -15.22
C LEU A 248 -2.33 5.65 -15.87
N TYR A 249 -3.36 5.14 -15.19
CA TYR A 249 -4.35 4.27 -15.83
C TYR A 249 -5.03 4.99 -17.00
N ALA A 250 -5.49 6.24 -16.79
CA ALA A 250 -6.08 7.07 -17.84
C ALA A 250 -5.11 7.29 -19.00
N LEU A 251 -3.83 7.60 -18.72
CA LEU A 251 -2.76 7.68 -19.71
C LEU A 251 -2.65 6.38 -20.52
N GLY A 252 -2.65 5.23 -19.84
CA GLY A 252 -2.57 3.91 -20.45
C GLY A 252 -3.78 3.54 -21.32
N THR A 253 -4.92 4.24 -21.20
CA THR A 253 -6.08 4.02 -22.10
C THR A 253 -5.84 4.54 -23.51
N GLY A 254 -4.88 5.46 -23.72
CA GLY A 254 -4.60 6.05 -25.02
C GLY A 254 -5.79 6.76 -25.68
N SER A 255 -6.83 7.12 -24.93
CA SER A 255 -8.03 7.78 -25.44
C SER A 255 -8.52 8.84 -24.46
N ALA A 256 -8.83 10.03 -24.99
CA ALA A 256 -9.40 11.11 -24.20
C ALA A 256 -10.72 10.71 -23.53
N ILE A 257 -11.57 9.97 -24.24
CA ILE A 257 -12.89 9.58 -23.75
C ILE A 257 -12.75 8.50 -22.68
N SER A 258 -11.97 7.46 -22.95
CA SER A 258 -11.73 6.38 -21.99
C SER A 258 -11.07 6.91 -20.72
N GLY A 259 -10.03 7.75 -20.85
CA GLY A 259 -9.36 8.39 -19.72
C GLY A 259 -10.29 9.29 -18.89
N ALA A 260 -11.16 10.08 -19.55
CA ALA A 260 -12.15 10.91 -18.86
C ALA A 260 -13.18 10.06 -18.11
N LEU A 261 -13.72 9.02 -18.74
CA LEU A 261 -14.77 8.19 -18.14
C LEU A 261 -14.22 7.34 -16.98
N SER A 262 -12.99 6.84 -17.12
CA SER A 262 -12.29 6.15 -16.04
C SER A 262 -12.12 7.06 -14.81
N MET A 263 -11.67 8.30 -15.01
CA MET A 263 -11.53 9.28 -13.93
C MET A 263 -12.84 9.74 -13.33
N PHE A 264 -13.88 9.89 -14.15
CA PHE A 264 -15.21 10.25 -13.71
C PHE A 264 -15.77 9.21 -12.74
N MET A 265 -15.66 7.92 -13.09
CA MET A 265 -16.15 6.81 -12.27
C MET A 265 -15.38 6.72 -10.95
N PHE A 266 -14.06 6.84 -11.01
CA PHE A 266 -13.23 6.94 -9.80
C PHE A 266 -13.64 8.13 -8.93
N ALA A 267 -13.81 9.32 -9.51
CA ALA A 267 -14.15 10.53 -8.76
C ALA A 267 -15.52 10.44 -8.10
N ILE A 268 -16.54 9.95 -8.82
CA ILE A 268 -17.89 9.70 -8.28
C ILE A 268 -17.84 8.66 -7.16
N GLY A 269 -17.03 7.61 -7.28
CA GLY A 269 -16.79 6.66 -6.20
C GLY A 269 -16.34 7.32 -4.89
N THR A 270 -15.58 8.42 -4.97
CA THR A 270 -15.12 9.14 -3.77
C THR A 270 -16.18 10.04 -3.11
N VAL A 271 -17.27 10.37 -3.83
CA VAL A 271 -18.25 11.38 -3.40
C VAL A 271 -19.08 10.93 -2.19
N PRO A 272 -19.63 9.70 -2.10
CA PRO A 272 -20.49 9.30 -0.99
C PRO A 272 -19.82 9.47 0.37
N LEU A 273 -18.61 8.94 0.54
CA LEU A 273 -17.91 8.98 1.81
C LEU A 273 -17.43 10.41 2.15
N MET A 274 -17.04 11.21 1.14
CA MET A 274 -16.70 12.62 1.33
C MET A 274 -17.91 13.45 1.77
N LEU A 275 -19.08 13.26 1.15
CA LEU A 275 -20.30 13.96 1.56
C LEU A 275 -20.74 13.55 2.97
N THR A 276 -20.66 12.26 3.29
CA THR A 276 -20.92 11.74 4.64
C THR A 276 -19.97 12.36 5.65
N PHE A 277 -18.66 12.41 5.36
CA PHE A 277 -17.70 13.09 6.23
C PHE A 277 -18.02 14.59 6.36
N GLY A 278 -18.39 15.26 5.27
CA GLY A 278 -18.84 16.65 5.29
C GLY A 278 -20.05 16.88 6.19
N ALA A 279 -21.04 15.99 6.13
CA ALA A 279 -22.24 16.04 6.98
C ALA A 279 -21.88 15.78 8.46
N LEU A 280 -21.14 14.70 8.75
CA LEU A 280 -20.69 14.34 10.11
C LEU A 280 -19.74 15.38 10.70
N SER A 281 -18.96 16.09 9.88
CA SER A 281 -18.05 17.13 10.33
C SER A 281 -18.76 18.30 11.02
N SER A 282 -20.05 18.52 10.72
CA SER A 282 -20.87 19.50 11.41
C SER A 282 -21.27 19.06 12.83
N LEU A 283 -21.30 17.76 13.11
CA LEU A 283 -21.56 17.18 14.43
C LEU A 283 -20.28 17.01 15.28
N LEU A 284 -19.11 17.01 14.64
CA LEU A 284 -17.82 16.91 15.31
C LEU A 284 -17.52 18.17 16.12
N SER A 285 -17.23 18.02 17.42
CA SER A 285 -16.95 19.16 18.29
C SER A 285 -15.71 19.94 17.83
N LYS A 286 -15.69 21.25 18.10
CA LYS A 286 -14.65 22.20 17.62
C LYS A 286 -13.21 21.77 17.98
N GLY A 287 -13.02 20.96 19.02
CA GLY A 287 -11.72 20.43 19.44
C GLY A 287 -11.19 19.26 18.58
N TYR A 288 -12.07 18.45 17.97
CA TYR A 288 -11.65 17.30 17.15
C TYR A 288 -11.16 17.70 15.77
N THR A 289 -11.68 18.78 15.20
CA THR A 289 -11.23 19.31 13.89
C THR A 289 -9.72 19.58 13.89
N LYS A 290 -9.20 20.13 15.00
CA LYS A 290 -7.77 20.41 15.18
C LYS A 290 -6.92 19.14 15.23
N LYS A 291 -7.39 18.10 15.93
CA LYS A 291 -6.71 16.80 16.00
C LYS A 291 -6.71 16.11 14.64
N ILE A 292 -7.84 16.17 13.92
CA ILE A 292 -7.99 15.67 12.55
C ILE A 292 -7.00 16.36 11.61
N LEU A 293 -6.94 17.70 11.58
CA LEU A 293 -6.02 18.42 10.68
C LEU A 293 -4.55 18.11 10.94
N LYS A 294 -4.15 17.94 12.22
CA LYS A 294 -2.78 17.54 12.57
C LYS A 294 -2.48 16.11 12.13
N PHE A 295 -3.42 15.19 12.36
CA PHE A 295 -3.33 13.80 11.91
C PHE A 295 -3.25 13.70 10.38
N SER A 296 -4.10 14.45 9.66
CA SER A 296 -4.07 14.60 8.21
C SER A 296 -2.69 15.08 7.72
N GLY A 297 -2.12 16.10 8.36
CA GLY A 297 -0.79 16.60 8.01
C GLY A 297 0.31 15.54 8.14
N ILE A 298 0.28 14.74 9.20
CA ILE A 298 1.21 13.63 9.42
C ILE A 298 1.05 12.56 8.35
N LEU A 299 -0.19 12.15 8.06
CA LEU A 299 -0.49 11.19 7.02
C LEU A 299 0.02 11.67 5.65
N ILE A 300 -0.17 12.95 5.33
CA ILE A 300 0.33 13.57 4.09
C ILE A 300 1.86 13.50 4.00
N VAL A 301 2.59 13.74 5.09
CA VAL A 301 4.06 13.60 5.10
C VAL A 301 4.47 12.17 4.79
N VAL A 302 3.85 11.18 5.42
CA VAL A 302 4.15 9.76 5.19
C VAL A 302 3.92 9.39 3.72
N LEU A 303 2.80 9.83 3.15
CA LEU A 303 2.47 9.59 1.75
C LEU A 303 3.44 10.30 0.80
N GLY A 304 3.86 11.51 1.15
CA GLY A 304 4.87 12.25 0.39
C GLY A 304 6.24 11.55 0.40
N LEU A 305 6.63 10.92 1.51
CA LEU A 305 7.83 10.10 1.61
C LEU A 305 7.74 8.85 0.74
N VAL A 306 6.60 8.13 0.81
CA VAL A 306 6.35 6.95 -0.05
C VAL A 306 6.39 7.34 -1.53
N MET A 307 5.78 8.45 -1.91
CA MET A 307 5.75 8.93 -3.29
C MET A 307 7.12 9.39 -3.78
N SER A 308 7.90 10.08 -2.94
CA SER A 308 9.29 10.45 -3.26
C SER A 308 10.15 9.21 -3.47
N ASN A 309 10.00 8.20 -2.62
CA ASN A 309 10.71 6.93 -2.76
C ASN A 309 10.35 6.17 -4.05
N ARG A 310 9.08 6.22 -4.49
CA ARG A 310 8.69 5.66 -5.80
C ARG A 310 9.39 6.39 -6.94
N GLY A 311 9.42 7.72 -6.88
CA GLY A 311 10.13 8.52 -7.88
C GLY A 311 11.64 8.25 -7.90
N PHE A 312 12.28 8.09 -6.74
CA PHE A 312 13.70 7.72 -6.66
C PHE A 312 13.98 6.34 -7.27
N ALA A 313 13.10 5.36 -7.06
CA ALA A 313 13.26 4.05 -7.70
C ALA A 313 13.09 4.10 -9.22
N LEU A 314 12.17 4.92 -9.73
CA LEU A 314 12.06 5.17 -11.17
C LEU A 314 13.30 5.89 -11.73
N ALA A 315 14.07 6.59 -10.90
CA ALA A 315 15.36 7.18 -11.25
C ALA A 315 16.55 6.21 -11.07
N GLY A 316 16.31 4.92 -10.73
CA GLY A 316 17.37 3.93 -10.49
C GLY A 316 17.89 3.87 -9.05
N MET A 317 17.43 4.76 -8.16
CA MET A 317 17.85 4.76 -6.74
C MET A 317 16.89 3.94 -5.88
N ASN A 318 17.28 2.71 -5.53
CA ASN A 318 16.45 1.83 -4.71
C ASN A 318 16.65 2.07 -3.20
N LEU A 319 16.14 3.19 -2.69
CA LEU A 319 16.12 3.49 -1.26
C LEU A 319 14.98 2.71 -0.59
N SER A 320 15.25 1.57 0.03
CA SER A 320 14.24 0.94 0.88
C SER A 320 14.08 1.77 2.17
N PRO A 321 12.85 2.10 2.62
CA PRO A 321 12.65 2.71 3.94
C PRO A 321 13.27 1.87 5.06
N ALA A 322 13.32 0.55 4.87
CA ALA A 322 13.99 -0.39 5.78
C ALA A 322 15.52 -0.22 5.77
N SER A 323 16.15 0.04 4.61
CA SER A 323 17.61 0.27 4.54
C SER A 323 18.01 1.65 5.08
N LEU A 324 17.14 2.65 4.99
CA LEU A 324 17.35 3.95 5.66
C LEU A 324 17.19 3.85 7.18
N LEU A 325 16.18 3.11 7.67
CA LEU A 325 16.02 2.88 9.11
C LEU A 325 17.14 2.01 9.70
N ALA A 326 17.65 1.03 8.95
CA ALA A 326 18.82 0.23 9.33
C ALA A 326 20.10 1.08 9.46
N ASN A 327 20.22 2.16 8.69
CA ASN A 327 21.39 3.06 8.73
C ASN A 327 21.30 4.18 9.78
N ILE A 328 20.15 4.41 10.40
CA ILE A 328 19.91 5.55 11.33
C ILE A 328 19.65 5.07 12.77
N GLY A 329 19.66 3.76 13.05
CA GLY A 329 19.48 3.19 14.39
C GLY A 329 20.74 2.49 14.95
N PRO A 330 20.91 2.40 16.28
CA PRO A 330 22.00 1.63 16.93
C PRO A 330 21.79 0.10 16.83
N PHE A 331 20.93 -0.36 15.92
CA PHE A 331 20.55 -1.75 15.68
C PHE A 331 20.78 -2.13 14.20
N GLY A 332 21.81 -1.57 13.57
CA GLY A 332 22.22 -1.91 12.22
C GLY A 332 22.91 -3.26 12.20
N ASP A 333 22.12 -4.34 12.10
CA ASP A 333 22.68 -5.62 11.64
C ASP A 333 23.00 -5.52 10.15
N ASN A 334 24.16 -6.08 9.79
CA ASN A 334 24.68 -6.20 8.43
C ASN A 334 23.61 -6.74 7.45
N PRO A 335 23.68 -6.38 6.16
CA PRO A 335 22.75 -6.86 5.15
C PRO A 335 22.81 -8.39 5.07
N THR A 336 21.87 -9.05 5.73
CA THR A 336 21.68 -10.50 5.64
C THR A 336 21.23 -10.82 4.22
N ALA A 337 21.92 -11.78 3.61
CA ALA A 337 21.70 -12.23 2.24
C ALA A 337 20.20 -12.39 1.93
N SER A 338 19.77 -11.77 0.84
CA SER A 338 18.40 -11.82 0.33
C SER A 338 17.94 -13.27 0.21
N LYS A 339 16.93 -13.67 1.01
CA LYS A 339 16.31 -15.01 1.02
C LYS A 339 15.59 -15.38 -0.31
N ASN A 340 15.69 -14.55 -1.36
CA ASN A 340 15.08 -14.75 -2.67
C ASN A 340 16.04 -14.30 -3.79
N ALA A 341 17.19 -14.98 -3.89
CA ALA A 341 18.18 -14.72 -4.92
C ALA A 341 18.39 -15.95 -5.82
N THR A 342 18.75 -15.74 -7.09
CA THR A 342 19.18 -16.81 -8.01
C THR A 342 20.39 -16.37 -8.83
N LYS A 343 21.15 -17.34 -9.34
CA LYS A 343 22.28 -17.09 -10.24
C LYS A 343 21.93 -17.52 -11.67
N ALA A 344 22.48 -16.81 -12.66
CA ALA A 344 22.31 -17.19 -14.05
C ALA A 344 22.93 -18.55 -14.36
N THR A 345 22.28 -19.30 -15.24
CA THR A 345 22.79 -20.58 -15.77
C THR A 345 23.45 -20.33 -17.11
N LEU A 346 24.68 -20.81 -17.32
CA LEU A 346 25.33 -20.70 -18.62
C LEU A 346 24.81 -21.78 -19.57
N LYS A 347 24.31 -21.37 -20.73
CA LYS A 347 23.98 -22.24 -21.87
C LYS A 347 24.52 -21.62 -23.14
N ASP A 348 25.35 -22.36 -23.88
CA ASP A 348 25.86 -21.97 -25.21
C ASP A 348 26.53 -20.58 -25.26
N GLY A 349 27.30 -20.22 -24.21
CA GLY A 349 27.98 -18.92 -24.13
C GLY A 349 27.07 -17.73 -23.76
N VAL A 350 25.79 -18.00 -23.44
CA VAL A 350 24.79 -17.00 -23.01
C VAL A 350 24.33 -17.32 -21.59
N GLN A 351 24.12 -16.27 -20.79
CA GLN A 351 23.67 -16.38 -19.40
C GLN A 351 22.14 -16.36 -19.36
N VAL A 352 21.51 -17.44 -18.91
CA VAL A 352 20.05 -17.55 -18.83
C VAL A 352 19.58 -17.27 -17.40
N LEU A 353 18.73 -16.25 -17.25
CA LEU A 353 18.04 -15.90 -16.00
C LEU A 353 16.56 -16.25 -16.09
N ASN A 354 16.00 -16.83 -15.02
CA ASN A 354 14.56 -17.06 -14.90
C ASN A 354 13.99 -16.26 -13.75
N MET A 355 12.86 -15.61 -13.98
CA MET A 355 12.12 -14.87 -12.96
C MET A 355 10.62 -14.97 -13.26
N THR A 356 9.82 -15.17 -12.23
CA THR A 356 8.38 -15.10 -12.29
C THR A 356 7.90 -13.69 -11.92
N ALA A 357 7.01 -13.13 -12.74
CA ALA A 357 6.29 -11.90 -12.47
C ALA A 357 4.83 -12.23 -12.14
N ASN A 358 4.46 -12.07 -10.86
CA ASN A 358 3.10 -12.33 -10.40
C ASN A 358 2.53 -11.10 -9.66
N VAL A 359 1.31 -11.27 -9.14
CA VAL A 359 0.60 -10.27 -8.34
C VAL A 359 1.38 -9.85 -7.10
N SER A 360 2.08 -10.78 -6.44
CA SER A 360 2.85 -10.48 -5.23
C SER A 360 4.11 -9.67 -5.53
N GLY A 361 4.76 -9.89 -6.67
CA GLY A 361 6.06 -9.29 -6.94
C GLY A 361 6.83 -9.93 -8.09
N TYR A 362 8.15 -9.75 -8.03
CA TYR A 362 9.12 -10.45 -8.85
C TYR A 362 9.81 -11.50 -7.98
N THR A 363 9.82 -12.75 -8.44
CA THR A 363 10.46 -13.84 -7.72
C THR A 363 11.37 -14.60 -8.68
N PRO A 364 12.68 -14.72 -8.40
CA PRO A 364 13.43 -14.10 -7.31
C PRO A 364 13.61 -12.58 -7.52
N THR A 365 13.85 -11.83 -6.44
CA THR A 365 14.04 -10.36 -6.48
C THR A 365 15.49 -9.97 -6.76
N THR A 366 16.45 -10.86 -6.48
CA THR A 366 17.87 -10.63 -6.70
C THR A 366 18.42 -11.65 -7.70
N LEU A 367 18.98 -11.21 -8.81
CA LEU A 367 19.50 -12.06 -9.89
C LEU A 367 21.01 -11.83 -10.02
N TYR A 368 21.84 -12.85 -10.07
CA TYR A 368 23.28 -12.68 -10.29
C TYR A 368 23.65 -12.99 -11.75
N VAL A 369 24.43 -12.10 -12.38
CA VAL A 369 24.99 -12.26 -13.74
C VAL A 369 26.46 -11.88 -13.76
N GLN A 370 27.21 -12.45 -14.68
CA GLN A 370 28.59 -12.12 -14.94
C GLN A 370 28.71 -10.95 -15.90
N LYS A 371 29.63 -10.03 -15.61
CA LYS A 371 29.96 -8.89 -16.45
C LYS A 371 30.37 -9.30 -17.87
N GLY A 372 29.93 -8.53 -18.87
CA GLY A 372 30.43 -8.62 -20.25
C GLY A 372 29.95 -9.83 -21.07
N MET A 373 29.16 -10.75 -20.49
CA MET A 373 28.57 -11.86 -21.23
C MET A 373 27.08 -11.61 -21.53
N PRO A 374 26.58 -11.94 -22.74
CA PRO A 374 25.16 -11.75 -23.08
C PRO A 374 24.23 -12.46 -22.10
N VAL A 375 23.17 -11.77 -21.69
CA VAL A 375 22.13 -12.27 -20.78
C VAL A 375 20.83 -12.44 -21.54
N LYS A 376 20.23 -13.62 -21.40
CA LYS A 376 18.87 -13.95 -21.82
C LYS A 376 17.99 -14.09 -20.58
N TRP A 377 17.24 -13.05 -20.29
CA TRP A 377 16.36 -13.00 -19.13
C TRP A 377 14.94 -13.42 -19.51
N VAL A 378 14.54 -14.59 -19.04
CA VAL A 378 13.21 -15.16 -19.21
C VAL A 378 12.34 -14.73 -18.03
N VAL A 379 11.34 -13.90 -18.33
CA VAL A 379 10.34 -13.45 -17.37
C VAL A 379 9.03 -14.18 -17.63
N ASP A 380 8.66 -15.08 -16.72
CA ASP A 380 7.38 -15.78 -16.78
C ASP A 380 6.28 -14.96 -16.12
N ALA A 381 5.39 -14.41 -16.94
CA ALA A 381 4.31 -13.54 -16.52
C ALA A 381 3.02 -14.35 -16.28
N GLU A 382 2.95 -15.01 -15.13
CA GLU A 382 1.82 -15.85 -14.71
C GLU A 382 0.54 -15.01 -14.50
N GLN A 383 0.67 -13.84 -13.87
CA GLN A 383 -0.46 -12.95 -13.56
C GLN A 383 -0.10 -11.48 -13.79
N LEU A 384 -0.41 -10.96 -14.98
CA LEU A 384 -0.20 -9.55 -15.33
C LEU A 384 -1.28 -8.64 -14.75
N THR A 385 -0.87 -7.69 -13.92
CA THR A 385 -1.68 -6.56 -13.43
C THR A 385 -1.35 -5.30 -14.23
N GLY A 386 -2.17 -4.25 -14.06
CA GLY A 386 -1.81 -2.93 -14.56
C GLY A 386 -0.44 -2.44 -14.04
N CYS A 387 0.00 -2.92 -12.87
CA CYS A 387 1.26 -2.54 -12.23
C CYS A 387 2.48 -3.29 -12.78
N ASN A 388 2.44 -4.62 -12.89
CA ASN A 388 3.61 -5.42 -13.31
C ASN A 388 3.70 -5.65 -14.84
N SER A 389 2.79 -5.07 -15.63
CA SER A 389 2.72 -5.24 -17.09
C SER A 389 3.90 -4.71 -17.88
N THR A 390 4.78 -3.94 -17.24
CA THR A 390 5.97 -3.37 -17.85
C THR A 390 7.10 -3.41 -16.83
N ILE A 391 8.22 -4.02 -17.23
CA ILE A 391 9.49 -3.97 -16.52
C ILE A 391 10.29 -2.80 -17.07
N VAL A 392 10.91 -2.08 -16.15
CA VAL A 392 11.71 -0.92 -16.42
C VAL A 392 13.08 -1.12 -15.81
N MET A 393 14.13 -0.90 -16.60
CA MET A 393 15.53 -0.92 -16.20
C MET A 393 16.13 0.48 -16.45
N PRO A 394 16.09 1.39 -15.46
CA PRO A 394 16.54 2.77 -15.60
C PRO A 394 18.01 2.84 -16.03
N ASP A 395 18.85 1.98 -15.47
CA ASP A 395 20.31 1.96 -15.69
C ASP A 395 20.68 1.65 -17.14
N MET A 396 19.78 1.00 -17.88
CA MET A 396 19.94 0.65 -19.30
C MET A 396 19.00 1.44 -20.22
N ASN A 397 18.20 2.36 -19.66
CA ASN A 397 17.12 3.06 -20.35
C ASN A 397 16.19 2.12 -21.15
N LEU A 398 15.89 0.94 -20.59
CA LEU A 398 15.09 -0.10 -21.24
C LEU A 398 13.73 -0.23 -20.55
N GLU A 399 12.65 -0.17 -21.34
CA GLU A 399 11.29 -0.48 -20.89
C GLU A 399 10.76 -1.68 -21.69
N GLN A 400 10.53 -2.81 -21.04
CA GLN A 400 9.97 -4.01 -21.65
C GLN A 400 8.51 -4.19 -21.22
N LYS A 401 7.61 -4.18 -22.20
CA LYS A 401 6.21 -4.59 -21.98
C LYS A 401 6.13 -6.12 -21.93
N LEU A 402 5.44 -6.64 -20.91
CA LEU A 402 5.24 -8.08 -20.73
C LEU A 402 3.92 -8.53 -21.35
N GLN A 403 3.95 -9.69 -22.00
CA GLN A 403 2.80 -10.46 -22.46
C GLN A 403 2.57 -11.65 -21.52
N SER A 404 1.35 -12.19 -21.46
CA SER A 404 1.08 -13.34 -20.57
C SER A 404 1.93 -14.54 -20.96
N GLY A 405 2.51 -15.24 -19.99
CA GLY A 405 3.48 -16.32 -20.22
C GLY A 405 4.92 -15.83 -20.35
N LYS A 406 5.75 -16.55 -21.12
CA LYS A 406 7.19 -16.30 -21.16
C LYS A 406 7.57 -15.12 -22.05
N ASN A 407 8.28 -14.17 -21.46
CA ASN A 407 8.88 -13.01 -22.14
C ASN A 407 10.39 -13.14 -22.10
N ILE A 408 11.06 -12.76 -23.18
CA ILE A 408 12.52 -12.83 -23.27
C ILE A 408 13.05 -11.40 -23.41
N ILE A 409 14.00 -11.05 -22.54
CA ILE A 409 14.70 -9.77 -22.54
C ILE A 409 16.19 -10.08 -22.71
N GLU A 410 16.80 -9.51 -23.73
CA GLU A 410 18.21 -9.75 -24.06
C GLU A 410 19.01 -8.47 -23.87
N PHE A 411 20.11 -8.57 -23.13
CA PHE A 411 21.01 -7.44 -22.88
C PHE A 411 22.40 -7.93 -22.49
N THR A 412 23.39 -7.04 -22.50
CA THR A 412 24.75 -7.35 -22.02
C THR A 412 25.05 -6.45 -20.81
N PRO A 413 25.30 -7.02 -19.62
CA PRO A 413 25.58 -6.25 -18.40
C PRO A 413 26.96 -5.61 -18.46
N GLY A 414 27.03 -4.36 -18.00
CA GLY A 414 28.25 -3.57 -17.86
C GLY A 414 29.01 -3.89 -16.56
N ASN A 415 29.50 -2.86 -15.88
CA ASN A 415 30.23 -3.03 -14.60
C ASN A 415 29.33 -2.87 -13.37
N ASP A 416 28.24 -2.12 -13.52
CA ASP A 416 27.38 -1.72 -12.41
C ASP A 416 26.18 -2.65 -12.28
N ASP A 417 25.65 -2.76 -11.06
CA ASP A 417 24.40 -3.46 -10.78
C ASP A 417 23.23 -2.82 -11.54
N ILE A 418 22.34 -3.65 -12.08
CA ILE A 418 21.18 -3.20 -12.85
C ILE A 418 19.94 -3.32 -11.97
N HIS A 419 19.34 -2.19 -11.64
CA HIS A 419 18.10 -2.13 -10.91
C HIS A 419 16.93 -2.22 -11.88
N PHE A 420 15.92 -2.98 -11.50
CA PHE A 420 14.69 -3.04 -12.26
C PHE A 420 13.48 -2.86 -11.37
N SER A 421 12.43 -2.31 -11.94
CA SER A 421 11.15 -2.18 -11.26
C SER A 421 10.01 -2.32 -12.23
N CYS A 422 8.79 -2.45 -11.71
CA CYS A 422 7.63 -2.18 -12.53
C CYS A 422 7.61 -0.69 -12.94
N TRP A 423 6.82 -0.34 -13.97
CA TRP A 423 6.72 1.05 -14.45
C TRP A 423 6.21 2.06 -13.41
N MET A 424 5.66 1.59 -12.28
CA MET A 424 5.24 2.42 -11.14
C MET A 424 6.30 2.51 -10.01
N GLY A 425 7.43 1.80 -10.13
CA GLY A 425 8.50 1.80 -9.13
C GLY A 425 8.13 1.12 -7.81
N MET A 426 7.04 0.33 -7.80
CA MET A 426 6.50 -0.32 -6.59
C MET A 426 7.11 -1.71 -6.37
N LYS A 427 7.05 -2.57 -7.38
CA LYS A 427 7.70 -3.89 -7.39
C LYS A 427 9.11 -3.69 -7.91
N ARG A 428 10.12 -4.17 -7.18
CA ARG A 428 11.53 -3.89 -7.46
C ARG A 428 12.35 -5.17 -7.39
N GLY A 429 13.41 -5.21 -8.16
CA GLY A 429 14.45 -6.23 -8.07
C GLY A 429 15.80 -5.65 -8.47
N THR A 430 16.83 -6.48 -8.38
CA THR A 430 18.20 -6.08 -8.71
C THR A 430 18.92 -7.23 -9.39
N ILE A 431 19.57 -6.93 -10.49
CA ILE A 431 20.49 -7.81 -11.18
C ILE A 431 21.89 -7.41 -10.74
N LYS A 432 22.49 -8.21 -9.86
CA LYS A 432 23.84 -8.05 -9.36
C LYS A 432 24.84 -8.50 -10.41
N VAL A 433 25.74 -7.60 -10.78
CA VAL A 433 26.79 -7.89 -11.77
C VAL A 433 28.07 -8.26 -11.03
N VAL A 434 28.61 -9.45 -11.32
CA VAL A 434 29.80 -10.01 -10.67
C VAL A 434 30.89 -10.34 -11.69
N ASP A 435 32.13 -10.42 -11.23
CA ASP A 435 33.26 -10.78 -12.10
C ASP A 435 33.24 -12.27 -12.49
N ASP A 436 32.84 -13.15 -11.57
CA ASP A 436 32.67 -14.59 -11.80
C ASP A 436 31.44 -15.12 -11.05
N LEU A 437 30.53 -15.79 -11.77
CA LEU A 437 29.36 -16.42 -11.16
C LEU A 437 29.71 -17.62 -10.26
N LYS A 438 30.88 -18.24 -10.45
CA LYS A 438 31.33 -19.39 -9.67
C LYS A 438 31.68 -19.03 -8.23
N THR A 439 32.03 -17.76 -7.97
CA THR A 439 32.39 -17.30 -6.62
C THR A 439 31.17 -16.93 -5.77
N ILE A 440 29.96 -16.94 -6.36
CA ILE A 440 28.73 -16.57 -5.66
C ILE A 440 27.99 -17.82 -5.19
N PHE A 441 27.95 -17.99 -3.86
CA PHE A 441 27.13 -18.98 -3.19
C PHE A 441 25.76 -18.37 -2.90
N VAL A 442 24.80 -18.66 -3.78
CA VAL A 442 23.38 -18.42 -3.51
C VAL A 442 22.84 -19.69 -2.89
N SER A 443 22.33 -19.62 -1.65
CA SER A 443 21.59 -20.73 -1.05
C SER A 443 20.32 -20.96 -1.85
N SER A 444 20.41 -21.80 -2.88
CA SER A 444 19.26 -22.40 -3.51
C SER A 444 18.64 -23.33 -2.48
N SER A 445 17.49 -22.96 -1.92
CA SER A 445 16.54 -23.96 -1.45
C SER A 445 16.03 -24.68 -2.70
N ASP A 446 16.84 -25.67 -3.12
CA ASP A 446 16.59 -26.80 -4.02
C ASP A 446 17.95 -27.24 -4.59
N ALA A 447 18.78 -27.81 -3.72
CA ALA A 447 19.88 -28.69 -4.10
C ALA A 447 20.09 -29.71 -2.98
N THR A 448 19.81 -30.97 -3.32
CA THR A 448 20.01 -32.19 -2.54
C THR A 448 21.46 -32.34 -2.04
N GLY A 449 21.65 -32.78 -0.78
CA GLY A 449 22.85 -33.51 -0.35
C GLY A 449 23.72 -32.90 0.75
N ILE A 450 23.54 -33.42 1.98
CA ILE A 450 24.51 -33.78 3.05
C ILE A 450 25.96 -33.24 2.92
N ASP A 451 26.42 -32.45 3.88
CA ASP A 451 27.27 -32.90 5.02
C ASP A 451 27.56 -31.76 6.01
N SER A 452 28.23 -32.09 7.11
CA SER A 452 27.98 -31.65 8.48
C SER A 452 29.11 -30.83 9.11
N SER A 453 28.81 -30.29 10.31
CA SER A 453 29.71 -29.72 11.34
C SER A 453 30.19 -28.28 11.10
N THR A 454 29.91 -27.28 11.95
CA THR A 454 30.40 -27.20 13.35
C THR A 454 29.70 -26.09 14.16
N LYS A 455 29.44 -26.43 15.42
CA LYS A 455 29.15 -25.68 16.66
C LYS A 455 28.86 -24.16 16.61
N SER A 456 27.62 -23.89 17.03
CA SER A 456 27.06 -22.67 17.62
C SER A 456 27.89 -22.05 18.75
N THR A 457 27.95 -20.71 18.77
CA THR A 457 28.01 -19.93 20.01
C THR A 457 26.73 -19.08 20.09
N ALA A 458 25.97 -19.28 21.16
CA ALA A 458 24.62 -18.78 21.34
C ALA A 458 24.55 -17.27 21.58
N SER A 459 23.55 -16.62 20.98
CA SER A 459 22.90 -15.44 21.55
C SER A 459 21.39 -15.62 21.43
N ALA A 460 20.70 -15.47 22.55
CA ALA A 460 19.31 -15.83 22.75
C ALA A 460 18.37 -14.71 22.26
N SER A 461 17.51 -15.01 21.28
CA SER A 461 16.13 -14.49 21.20
C SER A 461 15.42 -15.00 19.93
N ASN A 462 14.54 -15.99 20.09
CA ASN A 462 13.23 -16.10 19.45
C ASN A 462 12.67 -17.47 19.79
N GLN A 463 11.50 -17.52 20.43
CA GLN A 463 10.72 -18.75 20.49
C GLN A 463 10.38 -19.14 19.04
N SER A 464 11.15 -20.06 18.48
CA SER A 464 10.72 -20.89 17.37
C SER A 464 9.45 -21.59 17.84
N GLN A 465 8.31 -21.31 17.20
CA GLN A 465 7.16 -22.21 17.34
C GLN A 465 7.68 -23.61 17.01
N THR A 466 7.56 -24.52 17.97
CA THR A 466 8.02 -25.90 17.82
C THR A 466 7.08 -26.61 16.87
N ASN A 467 7.62 -27.16 15.78
CA ASN A 467 6.94 -28.10 14.87
C ASN A 467 6.11 -29.13 15.67
N ILE A 468 4.91 -29.48 15.21
CA ILE A 468 3.98 -30.37 15.95
C ILE A 468 4.51 -31.82 16.05
N TYR A 469 5.48 -32.14 15.21
CA TYR A 469 6.25 -33.38 15.15
C TYR A 469 7.58 -33.29 15.92
N GLY A 470 7.86 -32.18 16.60
CA GLY A 470 9.07 -31.97 17.37
C GLY A 470 10.30 -31.64 16.50
N THR A 471 11.49 -31.64 17.12
CA THR A 471 12.74 -31.27 16.44
C THR A 471 13.34 -32.39 15.60
N ASP A 472 12.81 -33.60 15.71
CA ASP A 472 13.34 -34.81 15.07
C ASP A 472 12.18 -35.69 14.61
N ILE A 473 11.74 -35.49 13.37
CA ILE A 473 10.58 -36.19 12.77
C ILE A 473 10.80 -37.70 12.69
N SER A 474 12.06 -38.16 12.66
CA SER A 474 12.39 -39.60 12.62
C SER A 474 11.90 -40.35 13.86
N LYS A 475 11.75 -39.67 14.99
CA LYS A 475 11.29 -40.25 16.27
C LYS A 475 9.77 -40.28 16.42
N VAL A 476 9.03 -39.63 15.53
CA VAL A 476 7.57 -39.62 15.59
C VAL A 476 7.02 -40.94 15.05
N PRO A 477 6.04 -41.57 15.71
CA PRO A 477 5.38 -42.79 15.21
C PRO A 477 4.77 -42.64 13.82
N THR A 478 4.93 -43.64 12.96
CA THR A 478 4.51 -43.61 11.55
C THR A 478 3.01 -43.41 11.37
N ASN A 479 2.20 -43.98 12.25
CA ASN A 479 0.74 -43.80 12.24
C ASN A 479 0.28 -42.35 12.52
N ARG A 480 1.15 -41.49 13.07
CA ARG A 480 0.88 -40.06 13.31
C ARG A 480 1.24 -39.20 12.11
N ILE A 481 2.20 -39.65 11.30
CA ILE A 481 2.70 -38.93 10.12
C ILE A 481 2.01 -39.38 8.84
N VAL A 482 1.78 -40.68 8.69
CA VAL A 482 1.20 -41.32 7.51
C VAL A 482 -0.12 -41.98 7.89
N LYS A 483 -1.20 -41.67 7.17
CA LYS A 483 -2.51 -42.29 7.41
C LYS A 483 -3.19 -42.69 6.10
N LYS A 484 -3.79 -43.88 6.10
CA LYS A 484 -4.65 -44.37 5.02
C LYS A 484 -6.04 -43.76 5.13
N ALA A 485 -6.64 -43.43 3.98
CA ALA A 485 -8.08 -43.18 3.92
C ALA A 485 -8.87 -44.44 4.30
N GLN A 486 -10.06 -44.25 4.87
CA GLN A 486 -10.98 -45.34 5.19
C GLN A 486 -11.86 -45.61 3.97
N LEU A 487 -11.80 -46.83 3.45
CA LEU A 487 -12.64 -47.30 2.36
C LEU A 487 -14.05 -47.64 2.86
N THR A 488 -15.04 -47.06 2.22
CA THR A 488 -16.47 -47.44 2.31
C THR A 488 -16.91 -47.87 0.90
N ASN A 489 -17.95 -48.71 0.76
CA ASN A 489 -18.29 -49.45 -0.47
C ASN A 489 -18.16 -48.71 -1.83
N ASN A 490 -18.30 -47.38 -1.91
CA ASN A 490 -18.09 -46.57 -3.12
C ASN A 490 -17.25 -45.28 -2.92
N GLU A 491 -16.72 -45.01 -1.73
CA GLU A 491 -16.04 -43.75 -1.41
C GLU A 491 -14.90 -44.00 -0.41
N GLN A 492 -13.91 -43.12 -0.38
CA GLN A 492 -12.85 -43.14 0.62
C GLN A 492 -12.87 -41.85 1.44
N THR A 493 -12.73 -41.97 2.76
CA THR A 493 -12.80 -40.83 3.68
C THR A 493 -11.47 -40.56 4.35
N LEU A 494 -11.16 -39.29 4.57
CA LEU A 494 -9.91 -38.85 5.17
C LEU A 494 -10.20 -37.73 6.17
N ALA A 495 -9.62 -37.84 7.37
CA ALA A 495 -9.76 -36.83 8.41
C ALA A 495 -8.38 -36.28 8.80
N ILE A 496 -8.25 -34.96 8.71
CA ILE A 496 -7.02 -34.20 8.90
C ILE A 496 -7.28 -33.12 9.94
N LYS A 497 -6.28 -32.81 10.76
CA LYS A 497 -6.31 -31.68 11.69
C LYS A 497 -5.21 -30.69 11.34
N GLY A 498 -5.54 -29.42 11.23
CA GLY A 498 -4.57 -28.33 11.21
C GLY A 498 -4.20 -27.93 12.63
N ILE A 499 -2.92 -28.00 12.98
CA ILE A 499 -2.40 -27.60 14.30
C ILE A 499 -1.20 -26.66 14.07
N GLY A 500 -1.30 -25.41 14.53
CA GLY A 500 -0.29 -24.39 14.24
C GLY A 500 -0.23 -24.12 12.74
N TYR A 501 0.91 -24.38 12.10
CA TYR A 501 1.11 -24.20 10.66
C TYR A 501 1.21 -25.53 9.88
N GLU A 502 0.97 -26.68 10.51
CA GLU A 502 1.11 -28.02 9.89
C GLU A 502 -0.19 -28.84 9.92
N LEU A 503 -0.27 -29.84 9.04
CA LEU A 503 -1.34 -30.82 9.01
C LEU A 503 -0.94 -32.11 9.72
N GLU A 504 -1.86 -32.67 10.51
CA GLU A 504 -1.76 -33.99 11.11
C GLU A 504 -2.90 -34.88 10.61
N PRO A 505 -2.62 -35.96 9.85
CA PRO A 505 -1.32 -36.46 9.41
C PRO A 505 -0.72 -35.64 8.25
N LEU A 506 0.61 -35.63 8.14
CA LEU A 506 1.35 -34.93 7.07
C LEU A 506 1.21 -35.63 5.71
N ILE A 507 1.17 -36.97 5.71
CA ILE A 507 1.08 -37.80 4.51
C ILE A 507 -0.20 -38.63 4.55
N MET A 508 -0.97 -38.56 3.48
CA MET A 508 -2.27 -39.19 3.35
C MET A 508 -2.24 -40.15 2.17
N VAL A 509 -2.66 -41.39 2.36
CA VAL A 509 -2.65 -42.41 1.30
C VAL A 509 -4.08 -42.66 0.84
N ILE A 510 -4.32 -42.60 -0.46
CA ILE A 510 -5.64 -42.80 -1.08
C ILE A 510 -5.57 -43.70 -2.32
N ASN A 511 -6.66 -44.36 -2.68
CA ASN A 511 -6.78 -45.11 -3.94
C ASN A 511 -7.02 -44.19 -5.13
N LYS A 512 -6.40 -44.52 -6.27
CA LYS A 512 -6.76 -43.89 -7.55
C LYS A 512 -8.19 -44.25 -7.96
N GLY A 513 -8.86 -43.32 -8.64
CA GLY A 513 -10.18 -43.53 -9.24
C GLY A 513 -11.34 -43.73 -8.26
N ILE A 514 -11.10 -43.58 -6.94
CA ILE A 514 -12.15 -43.63 -5.91
C ILE A 514 -12.38 -42.21 -5.39
N LYS A 515 -13.65 -41.80 -5.37
CA LYS A 515 -14.07 -40.49 -4.86
C LYS A 515 -13.63 -40.32 -3.39
N THR A 516 -12.90 -39.26 -3.12
CA THR A 516 -12.32 -38.94 -1.81
C THR A 516 -13.13 -37.84 -1.13
N LYS A 517 -13.57 -38.10 0.10
CA LYS A 517 -14.17 -37.11 1.01
C LYS A 517 -13.17 -36.79 2.11
N MET A 518 -12.58 -35.60 2.04
CA MET A 518 -11.60 -35.12 2.99
C MET A 518 -12.25 -34.12 3.94
N SER A 519 -12.12 -34.37 5.24
CA SER A 519 -12.53 -33.45 6.30
C SER A 519 -11.28 -32.88 6.98
N ILE A 520 -11.20 -31.56 7.05
CA ILE A 520 -10.06 -30.83 7.63
C ILE A 520 -10.58 -29.96 8.76
N ASP A 521 -10.12 -30.23 9.98
CA ASP A 521 -10.41 -29.41 11.15
C ASP A 521 -9.32 -28.33 11.30
N LEU A 522 -9.67 -27.08 11.02
CA LEU A 522 -8.77 -25.93 11.07
C LEU A 522 -8.92 -25.12 12.37
N THR A 523 -9.64 -25.63 13.37
CA THR A 523 -9.92 -24.89 14.61
C THR A 523 -8.65 -24.48 15.38
N SER A 524 -7.59 -25.29 15.28
CA SER A 524 -6.29 -25.04 15.94
C SER A 524 -5.19 -24.63 14.96
N PHE A 525 -5.56 -24.22 13.74
CA PHE A 525 -4.63 -23.80 12.70
C PHE A 525 -4.40 -22.29 12.77
N ASP A 526 -3.16 -21.83 12.59
CA ASP A 526 -2.76 -20.43 12.76
C ASP A 526 -3.38 -19.52 11.67
N THR A 527 -3.64 -20.07 10.49
CA THR A 527 -4.24 -19.37 9.34
C THR A 527 -5.43 -20.14 8.76
N PRO A 528 -6.56 -20.22 9.48
CA PRO A 528 -7.68 -21.05 9.09
C PRO A 528 -8.39 -20.52 7.84
N ASP A 529 -8.37 -19.21 7.59
CA ASP A 529 -9.02 -18.56 6.44
C ASP A 529 -8.15 -18.56 5.15
N GLY A 530 -7.18 -19.48 5.05
CA GLY A 530 -6.25 -19.59 3.93
C GLY A 530 -6.86 -20.26 2.68
N TYR A 531 -6.23 -20.06 1.53
CA TYR A 531 -6.60 -20.74 0.29
C TYR A 531 -5.76 -22.00 0.10
N PHE A 532 -6.40 -23.16 -0.01
CA PHE A 532 -5.76 -24.47 -0.10
C PHE A 532 -5.88 -25.02 -1.52
N LEU A 533 -4.78 -25.53 -2.06
CA LEU A 533 -4.75 -26.18 -3.38
C LEU A 533 -4.17 -27.58 -3.28
N ILE A 534 -4.79 -28.53 -3.97
CA ILE A 534 -4.22 -29.87 -4.18
C ILE A 534 -3.64 -29.91 -5.59
N LEU A 535 -2.32 -30.01 -5.68
CA LEU A 535 -1.57 -29.96 -6.93
C LEU A 535 -0.85 -31.27 -7.18
N LYS A 536 -0.80 -31.72 -8.43
CA LYS A 536 0.09 -32.82 -8.82
C LYS A 536 1.55 -32.38 -8.69
N SER A 537 2.37 -33.11 -7.93
CA SER A 537 3.71 -32.64 -7.53
C SER A 537 4.64 -32.33 -8.70
N ASN A 538 4.56 -33.11 -9.79
CA ASN A 538 5.47 -32.98 -10.93
C ASN A 538 4.99 -31.96 -11.99
N THR A 539 3.68 -31.86 -12.22
CA THR A 539 3.11 -31.01 -13.29
C THR A 539 2.51 -29.71 -12.78
N LYS A 540 2.36 -29.57 -11.45
CA LYS A 540 1.63 -28.47 -10.78
C LYS A 540 0.20 -28.29 -11.29
N GLU A 541 -0.38 -29.34 -11.89
CA GLU A 541 -1.76 -29.39 -12.34
C GLU A 541 -2.69 -29.35 -11.12
N ILE A 542 -3.66 -28.43 -11.14
CA ILE A 542 -4.64 -28.25 -10.07
C ILE A 542 -5.65 -29.39 -10.14
N VAL A 543 -5.73 -30.18 -9.06
CA VAL A 543 -6.74 -31.23 -8.91
C VAL A 543 -8.02 -30.65 -8.32
N THR A 544 -7.87 -29.88 -7.25
CA THR A 544 -8.97 -29.20 -6.56
C THR A 544 -8.43 -28.07 -5.70
N ASP A 545 -9.29 -27.15 -5.33
CA ASP A 545 -9.00 -26.02 -4.46
C ASP A 545 -10.17 -25.75 -3.52
N PHE A 546 -9.88 -25.18 -2.35
CA PHE A 546 -10.90 -24.81 -1.39
C PHE A 546 -10.42 -23.68 -0.49
N THR A 547 -11.37 -22.91 0.03
CA THR A 547 -11.08 -21.88 1.04
C THR A 547 -11.26 -22.49 2.42
N GLY A 548 -10.22 -22.43 3.23
CA GLY A 548 -10.31 -22.76 4.64
C GLY A 548 -11.21 -21.76 5.36
N LEU A 549 -11.93 -22.24 6.37
CA LEU A 549 -12.67 -21.41 7.32
C LEU A 549 -12.39 -21.97 8.71
N ASN A 550 -12.37 -21.10 9.72
CA ASN A 550 -12.25 -21.54 11.11
C ASN A 550 -13.36 -22.55 11.47
N GLY A 551 -12.97 -23.80 11.75
CA GLY A 551 -13.86 -24.94 11.95
C GLY A 551 -13.51 -26.11 11.03
N SER A 552 -14.48 -26.98 10.76
CA SER A 552 -14.31 -28.14 9.89
C SER A 552 -14.73 -27.84 8.46
N VAL A 553 -13.83 -28.08 7.51
CA VAL A 553 -14.06 -27.93 6.07
C VAL A 553 -14.10 -29.31 5.41
N ASN A 554 -15.11 -29.57 4.60
CA ASN A 554 -15.25 -30.82 3.86
C ASN A 554 -15.01 -30.57 2.37
N VAL A 555 -14.14 -31.39 1.77
CA VAL A 555 -13.70 -31.27 0.38
C VAL A 555 -13.90 -32.61 -0.30
N GLU A 556 -14.49 -32.60 -1.50
CA GLU A 556 -14.67 -33.79 -2.31
C GLU A 556 -13.85 -33.68 -3.60
N PHE A 557 -13.08 -34.71 -3.92
CA PHE A 557 -12.30 -34.76 -5.16
C PHE A 557 -12.06 -36.21 -5.60
N ASN A 558 -11.63 -36.39 -6.85
CA ASN A 558 -11.27 -37.69 -7.40
C ASN A 558 -9.95 -37.55 -8.18
N ILE A 559 -9.06 -38.54 -8.05
CA ILE A 559 -7.76 -38.55 -8.71
C ILE A 559 -7.59 -39.84 -9.50
N GLU A 560 -7.57 -39.72 -10.83
CA GLU A 560 -7.51 -40.87 -11.75
C GLU A 560 -6.08 -41.43 -11.94
N LYS A 561 -5.05 -40.66 -11.61
CA LYS A 561 -3.65 -41.03 -11.85
C LYS A 561 -2.90 -41.25 -10.53
N ALA A 562 -2.29 -42.42 -10.38
CA ALA A 562 -1.37 -42.69 -9.27
C ALA A 562 -0.17 -41.70 -9.29
N GLY A 563 0.35 -41.39 -8.10
CA GLY A 563 1.46 -40.47 -7.90
C GLY A 563 1.29 -39.55 -6.69
N SER A 564 2.25 -38.64 -6.52
CA SER A 564 2.33 -37.72 -5.39
C SER A 564 1.61 -36.40 -5.69
N TYR A 565 0.75 -35.97 -4.78
CA TYR A 565 0.03 -34.69 -4.85
C TYR A 565 0.32 -33.88 -3.58
N GLY A 566 0.64 -32.60 -3.73
CA GLY A 566 0.91 -31.72 -2.59
C GLY A 566 -0.33 -30.91 -2.22
N ILE A 567 -0.55 -30.71 -0.92
CA ILE A 567 -1.51 -29.75 -0.38
C ILE A 567 -0.74 -28.46 -0.08
N TYR A 568 -1.10 -27.39 -0.79
CA TYR A 568 -0.45 -26.09 -0.69
C TYR A 568 -1.37 -25.08 -0.02
N LEU A 569 -0.82 -24.33 0.94
CA LEU A 569 -1.45 -23.16 1.51
C LEU A 569 -0.97 -21.90 0.77
N ASN A 570 -1.92 -21.07 0.33
CA ASN A 570 -1.69 -19.80 -0.34
C ASN A 570 -0.69 -19.89 -1.52
N GLU A 571 -0.75 -20.98 -2.29
CA GLU A 571 0.08 -21.28 -3.48
C GLU A 571 1.59 -21.40 -3.24
N LYS A 572 2.06 -21.32 -1.98
CA LYS A 572 3.50 -21.20 -1.67
C LYS A 572 4.01 -22.26 -0.71
N GLU A 573 3.22 -22.62 0.30
CA GLU A 573 3.67 -23.46 1.40
C GLU A 573 3.10 -24.87 1.26
N LEU A 574 3.97 -25.86 1.08
CA LEU A 574 3.58 -27.27 1.09
C LEU A 574 3.35 -27.70 2.54
N ILE A 575 2.10 -27.97 2.89
CA ILE A 575 1.69 -28.30 4.26
C ILE A 575 1.27 -29.76 4.46
N GLY A 576 1.17 -30.52 3.36
CA GLY A 576 0.86 -31.95 3.40
C GLY A 576 0.98 -32.62 2.03
N VAL A 577 0.98 -33.95 2.02
CA VAL A 577 1.14 -34.76 0.81
C VAL A 577 0.06 -35.83 0.75
N ILE A 578 -0.54 -36.00 -0.42
CA ILE A 578 -1.47 -37.09 -0.75
C ILE A 578 -0.74 -38.03 -1.71
N ASP A 579 -0.45 -39.25 -1.26
CA ASP A 579 0.10 -40.31 -2.09
C ASP A 579 -1.04 -41.16 -2.65
N VAL A 580 -1.21 -41.12 -3.97
CA VAL A 580 -2.26 -41.84 -4.68
C VAL A 580 -1.69 -43.15 -5.20
N VAL A 581 -2.24 -44.25 -4.72
CA VAL A 581 -1.76 -45.61 -4.99
C VAL A 581 -2.81 -46.43 -5.75
N ASP A 582 -2.39 -47.53 -6.34
CA ASP A 582 -3.28 -48.44 -7.06
C ASP A 582 -4.21 -49.22 -6.10
N ASP A 583 -3.67 -49.72 -4.99
CA ASP A 583 -4.44 -50.40 -3.93
C ASP A 583 -3.87 -50.12 -2.53
N ILE A 584 -4.61 -49.34 -1.73
CA ILE A 584 -4.28 -48.89 -0.39
C ILE A 584 -4.15 -50.04 0.63
N ASN A 585 -4.79 -51.18 0.38
CA ASN A 585 -4.69 -52.34 1.27
C ASN A 585 -3.31 -52.98 1.20
N SER A 586 -2.69 -52.97 0.02
CA SER A 586 -1.35 -53.51 -0.23
C SER A 586 -0.19 -52.62 0.25
N VAL A 587 -0.46 -51.35 0.59
CA VAL A 587 0.58 -50.36 0.90
C VAL A 587 1.19 -50.53 2.28
N ASN A 588 2.52 -50.57 2.38
CA ASN A 588 3.24 -50.50 3.65
C ASN A 588 3.47 -49.03 4.08
N LEU A 589 3.01 -48.65 5.28
CA LEU A 589 3.13 -47.27 5.77
C LEU A 589 4.59 -46.83 6.02
N GLU A 590 5.48 -47.75 6.40
CA GLU A 590 6.90 -47.43 6.62
C GLU A 590 7.64 -47.16 5.32
N GLU A 591 7.23 -47.81 4.23
CA GLU A 591 7.76 -47.57 2.89
C GLU A 591 7.32 -46.18 2.39
N ILE A 592 6.04 -45.82 2.58
CA ILE A 592 5.54 -44.48 2.27
C ILE A 592 6.26 -43.42 3.11
N ARG A 593 6.44 -43.65 4.40
CA ARG A 593 7.20 -42.75 5.28
C ARG A 593 8.61 -42.53 4.73
N SER A 594 9.30 -43.61 4.41
CA SER A 594 10.67 -43.60 3.88
C SER A 594 10.76 -42.86 2.54
N LYS A 595 9.76 -43.00 1.67
CA LYS A 595 9.70 -42.31 0.37
C LYS A 595 9.70 -40.78 0.50
N TYR A 596 9.14 -40.23 1.58
CA TYR A 596 8.95 -38.78 1.73
C TYR A 596 9.80 -38.11 2.83
N LEU A 597 10.36 -38.88 3.77
CA LEU A 597 11.07 -38.35 4.94
C LEU A 597 12.53 -38.83 5.07
N GLN A 598 13.10 -39.39 4.00
CA GLN A 598 14.52 -39.77 3.93
C GLN A 598 15.45 -38.59 3.65
#